data_AF-A0A060C6L0-F1
#
_entry.id   AF-A0A060C6L0-F1
#
_cell.length_a   1.000
_cell.length_b   1.000
_cell.length_c   1.000
_cell.angle_alpha   90.00
_cell.angle_beta   90.00
_cell.angle_gamma   90.00
#
_symmetry.space_group_name_H-M   'P 1'
#
loop_
_entity.id
_entity.type
_entity.pdbx_description
1 polymer ?
#
loop_
_entity_poly.entity_id
_entity_poly.type
_entity_poly.pdbx_seq_one_letter_code
_entity_poly.pdbx_strand_id
1 'polypeptide(L)'
;AGLEGLLRTLVEAGAPTALRCDVGDGEVVQWRTGRSGDHRLLFVTNDGEATTASFTGSADLFDGDLAEDLLTGATAKVTSHAGRASLTLSLAPGGSHVLCCPPPVPH
;
A
#
# COMPACT_ATOMS: atom_id res chain seq x y z
N ALA A 1 -11.63 29.87 3.43
CA ALA A 1 -10.46 29.27 2.74
C ALA A 1 -9.66 28.50 3.77
N GLY A 2 -9.66 27.18 3.71
CA GLY A 2 -8.93 26.35 4.69
C GLY A 2 -8.53 25.01 4.06
N LEU A 3 -9.51 24.17 3.78
CA LEU A 3 -9.28 22.85 3.18
C LEU A 3 -8.89 22.89 1.71
N GLU A 4 -9.65 23.59 0.84
CA GLU A 4 -9.30 23.72 -0.58
C GLU A 4 -7.93 24.38 -0.80
N GLY A 5 -7.59 25.36 0.04
CA GLY A 5 -6.27 26.00 0.01
C GLY A 5 -5.16 25.01 0.37
N LEU A 6 -5.35 24.25 1.45
CA LEU A 6 -4.42 23.20 1.88
C LEU A 6 -4.26 22.11 0.79
N LEU A 7 -5.37 21.61 0.24
CA LEU A 7 -5.35 20.58 -0.81
C LEU A 7 -4.63 21.08 -2.06
N ARG A 8 -4.90 22.31 -2.49
CA ARG A 8 -4.21 22.95 -3.60
C ARG A 8 -2.72 23.07 -3.33
N THR A 9 -2.33 23.55 -2.15
CA THR A 9 -0.91 23.65 -1.76
C THR A 9 -0.22 22.28 -1.73
N LEU A 10 -0.87 21.22 -1.25
CA LEU A 10 -0.30 19.86 -1.24
C LEU A 10 -0.08 19.33 -2.66
N VAL A 11 -1.02 19.59 -3.57
CA VAL A 11 -0.92 19.21 -4.99
C VAL A 11 0.16 20.04 -5.70
N GLU A 12 0.18 21.35 -5.50
CA GLU A 12 1.15 22.28 -6.11
C GLU A 12 2.57 22.08 -5.58
N ALA A 13 2.72 21.72 -4.30
CA ALA A 13 4.01 21.36 -3.71
C ALA A 13 4.55 20.03 -4.25
N GLY A 14 3.75 19.30 -5.05
CA GLY A 14 4.11 18.01 -5.61
C GLY A 14 4.48 17.01 -4.52
N ALA A 15 3.91 17.14 -3.32
CA ALA A 15 4.24 16.29 -2.19
C ALA A 15 4.01 14.84 -2.61
N PRO A 16 5.07 14.05 -2.84
CA PRO A 16 4.90 12.73 -3.41
C PRO A 16 4.22 11.88 -2.34
N THR A 17 2.97 11.49 -2.59
CA THR A 17 2.38 10.40 -1.83
C THR A 17 3.23 9.18 -2.13
N ALA A 18 4.01 8.75 -1.13
CA ALA A 18 4.92 7.61 -1.25
C ALA A 18 4.17 6.38 -1.80
N LEU A 19 2.90 6.24 -1.43
CA LEU A 19 2.02 5.18 -1.88
C LEU A 19 0.66 5.76 -2.29
N ARG A 20 0.10 5.27 -3.39
CA ARG A 20 -1.28 5.52 -3.83
C ARG A 20 -2.08 4.24 -3.62
N CYS A 21 -3.27 4.37 -3.05
CA CYS A 21 -4.29 3.32 -3.04
C CYS A 21 -5.32 3.63 -4.12
N ASP A 22 -5.65 2.64 -4.95
CA ASP A 22 -6.73 2.65 -5.92
C ASP A 22 -7.74 1.58 -5.51
N VAL A 23 -8.99 2.00 -5.28
CA VAL A 23 -10.10 1.15 -4.86
C VAL A 23 -11.32 1.57 -5.67
N GLY A 24 -12.01 0.58 -6.25
CA GLY A 24 -12.98 0.83 -7.34
C GLY A 24 -14.21 1.64 -6.93
N ASP A 25 -14.56 1.65 -5.66
CA ASP A 25 -15.83 2.15 -5.11
C ASP A 25 -15.65 3.24 -4.04
N GLY A 26 -14.41 3.63 -3.72
CA GLY A 26 -14.15 4.62 -2.67
C GLY A 26 -14.56 4.16 -1.26
N GLU A 27 -14.74 2.84 -1.08
CA GLU A 27 -15.12 2.19 0.17
C GLU A 27 -14.11 2.44 1.30
N VAL A 28 -14.51 2.10 2.53
CA VAL A 28 -13.76 2.38 3.78
C VAL A 28 -12.54 1.47 3.90
N VAL A 29 -11.57 1.64 3.01
CA VAL A 29 -10.23 1.06 3.08
C VAL A 29 -9.32 2.05 3.78
N GLN A 30 -8.89 1.68 4.98
CA GLN A 30 -7.88 2.41 5.72
C GLN A 30 -6.53 1.74 5.56
N TRP A 31 -5.49 2.54 5.30
CA TRP A 31 -4.15 2.01 5.15
C TRP A 31 -3.09 2.96 5.67
N ARG A 32 -1.96 2.40 6.09
CA ARG A 32 -0.78 3.13 6.53
C ARG A 32 0.47 2.31 6.28
N THR A 33 1.60 2.99 6.07
CA THR A 33 2.90 2.34 6.00
C THR A 33 3.62 2.42 7.35
N GLY A 34 4.49 1.45 7.61
CA GLY A 34 5.32 1.39 8.80
C GLY A 34 6.66 0.71 8.53
N ARG A 35 7.46 0.54 9.59
CA ARG A 35 8.74 -0.18 9.55
C ARG A 35 8.89 -1.08 10.77
N SER A 36 9.53 -2.22 10.60
CA SER A 36 10.03 -3.07 11.68
C SER A 36 11.47 -3.48 11.34
N GLY A 37 12.44 -2.82 11.98
CA GLY A 37 13.84 -2.90 11.53
C GLY A 37 13.98 -2.45 10.07
N ASP A 38 14.57 -3.33 9.26
CA ASP A 38 14.76 -3.10 7.83
C ASP A 38 13.53 -3.45 6.98
N HIS A 39 12.50 -4.07 7.58
CA HIS A 39 11.30 -4.45 6.87
C HIS A 39 10.32 -3.28 6.73
N ARG A 40 9.79 -3.11 5.52
CA ARG A 40 8.65 -2.22 5.25
C ARG A 40 7.34 -2.96 5.49
N LEU A 41 6.42 -2.29 6.16
CA LEU A 41 5.10 -2.82 6.46
C LEU A 41 4.01 -1.98 5.80
N LEU A 42 2.99 -2.65 5.26
CA LEU A 42 1.73 -2.04 4.82
C LEU A 42 0.58 -2.65 5.62
N PHE A 43 -0.08 -1.81 6.42
CA PHE A 43 -1.27 -2.19 7.17
C PHE A 43 -2.50 -1.78 6.37
N VAL A 44 -3.43 -2.71 6.17
CA VAL A 44 -4.67 -2.46 5.43
C VAL A 44 -5.83 -3.02 6.23
N THR A 45 -6.88 -2.21 6.41
CA THR A 45 -8.14 -2.63 7.01
C THR A 45 -9.27 -2.24 6.05
N ASN A 46 -10.23 -3.14 5.88
CA ASN A 46 -11.43 -2.91 5.09
C ASN A 46 -12.66 -3.04 5.97
N ASP A 47 -13.29 -1.91 6.29
CA ASP A 47 -14.56 -1.89 7.04
C ASP A 47 -15.79 -1.90 6.12
N GLY A 48 -15.57 -1.88 4.79
CA GLY A 48 -16.62 -1.93 3.77
C GLY A 48 -16.93 -3.36 3.29
N GLU A 49 -17.62 -3.44 2.15
CA GLU A 49 -17.88 -4.69 1.44
C GLU A 49 -16.60 -5.31 0.86
N ALA A 50 -16.71 -6.55 0.37
CA ALA A 50 -15.58 -7.23 -0.27
C ALA A 50 -15.11 -6.44 -1.49
N THR A 51 -13.83 -6.08 -1.54
CA THR A 51 -13.30 -5.23 -2.61
C THR A 51 -11.89 -5.64 -3.03
N THR A 52 -11.39 -5.03 -4.09
CA THR A 52 -10.01 -5.17 -4.55
C THR A 52 -9.31 -3.82 -4.47
N ALA A 53 -8.21 -3.76 -3.74
CA ALA A 53 -7.40 -2.56 -3.60
C ALA A 53 -6.04 -2.76 -4.28
N SER A 54 -5.61 -1.76 -5.04
CA SER A 54 -4.28 -1.73 -5.65
C SER A 54 -3.43 -0.63 -5.04
N PHE A 55 -2.28 -1.00 -4.52
CA PHE A 55 -1.31 -0.09 -3.91
C PHE A 55 -0.17 0.12 -4.89
N THR A 56 0.11 1.37 -5.27
CA THR A 56 1.17 1.70 -6.22
C THR A 56 2.07 2.79 -5.63
N GLY A 57 3.36 2.53 -5.57
CA GLY A 57 4.35 3.44 -4.97
C GLY A 57 5.68 3.41 -5.69
N SER A 58 6.68 4.04 -5.08
CA SER A 58 8.07 3.86 -5.47
C SER A 58 8.53 2.43 -5.17
N ALA A 59 9.43 1.89 -5.98
CA ALA A 59 9.89 0.50 -5.84
C ALA A 59 10.62 0.24 -4.51
N ASP A 60 11.24 1.26 -3.91
CA ASP A 60 11.89 1.19 -2.57
C ASP A 60 10.91 1.00 -1.40
N LEU A 61 9.60 1.04 -1.66
CA LEU A 61 8.57 0.65 -0.68
C LEU A 61 8.29 -0.84 -0.70
N PHE A 62 8.64 -1.50 -1.80
CA PHE A 62 8.42 -2.91 -2.06
C PHE A 62 9.74 -3.53 -2.49
N ASP A 63 10.58 -3.84 -1.50
CA ASP A 63 11.91 -4.39 -1.76
C ASP A 63 11.84 -5.88 -2.16
N GLY A 64 11.08 -6.24 -3.21
CA GLY A 64 10.96 -7.62 -3.69
C GLY A 64 9.77 -7.87 -4.60
N ASP A 65 9.66 -9.09 -5.10
CA ASP A 65 8.58 -9.52 -6.01
C ASP A 65 7.35 -10.07 -5.26
N LEU A 66 7.44 -10.18 -3.94
CA LEU A 66 6.42 -10.76 -3.07
C LEU A 66 6.27 -9.94 -1.79
N ALA A 67 5.04 -9.82 -1.33
CA ALA A 67 4.69 -9.33 -0.01
C ALA A 67 3.99 -10.45 0.76
N GLU A 68 4.43 -10.72 1.99
CA GLU A 68 3.82 -11.73 2.87
C GLU A 68 2.83 -11.07 3.83
N ASP A 69 1.61 -11.59 3.90
CA ASP A 69 0.64 -11.21 4.91
C ASP A 69 0.92 -11.95 6.21
N LEU A 70 1.44 -11.23 7.21
CA LEU A 70 1.83 -11.77 8.50
C LEU A 70 0.64 -12.28 9.33
N LEU A 71 -0.60 -11.94 8.97
CA LEU A 71 -1.80 -12.43 9.67
C LEU A 71 -2.24 -13.81 9.16
N THR A 72 -2.01 -14.09 7.88
CA THR A 72 -2.57 -15.27 7.19
C THR A 72 -1.50 -16.21 6.63
N GLY A 73 -0.25 -15.74 6.49
CA GLY A 73 0.84 -16.41 5.77
C GLY A 73 0.68 -16.40 4.26
N ALA A 74 -0.33 -15.73 3.72
CA ALA A 74 -0.56 -15.64 2.28
C ALA A 74 0.47 -14.69 1.63
N THR A 75 0.87 -14.97 0.39
CA THR A 75 1.77 -14.09 -0.37
C THR A 75 1.01 -13.36 -1.48
N ALA A 76 1.24 -12.06 -1.59
CA ALA A 76 0.77 -11.22 -2.70
C ALA A 76 1.93 -10.88 -3.63
N LYS A 77 1.68 -10.91 -4.94
CA LYS A 77 2.70 -10.57 -5.94
C LYS A 77 2.89 -9.06 -6.00
N VAL A 78 4.14 -8.63 -5.98
CA VAL A 78 4.56 -7.27 -6.30
C VAL A 78 5.03 -7.24 -7.75
N THR A 79 4.59 -6.23 -8.49
CA THR A 79 5.03 -6.00 -9.88
C THR A 79 5.77 -4.68 -9.95
N SER A 80 7.05 -4.74 -10.29
CA SER A 80 7.92 -3.56 -10.39
C SER A 80 8.20 -3.19 -11.85
N HIS A 81 8.00 -1.93 -12.21
CA HIS A 81 8.30 -1.40 -13.54
C HIS A 81 8.73 0.07 -13.47
N ALA A 82 9.87 0.38 -14.10
CA ALA A 82 10.42 1.74 -14.21
C ALA A 82 10.49 2.52 -12.88
N GLY A 83 10.96 1.87 -11.81
CA GLY A 83 11.12 2.49 -10.48
C GLY A 83 9.83 2.64 -9.68
N ARG A 84 8.71 2.10 -10.17
CA ARG A 84 7.45 1.99 -9.42
C ARG A 84 7.13 0.53 -9.17
N ALA A 85 6.46 0.26 -8.07
CA ALA A 85 5.95 -1.06 -7.75
C ALA A 85 4.47 -1.01 -7.44
N SER A 86 3.76 -2.07 -7.81
CA SER A 86 2.34 -2.25 -7.52
C SER A 86 2.05 -3.60 -6.90
N LEU A 87 1.03 -3.60 -6.05
CA LEU A 87 0.52 -4.74 -5.29
C LEU A 87 -1.00 -4.68 -5.39
N THR A 88 -1.66 -5.83 -5.54
CA THR A 88 -3.12 -5.94 -5.53
C THR A 88 -3.57 -6.91 -4.45
N LEU A 89 -4.57 -6.51 -3.66
CA LEU A 89 -5.14 -7.30 -2.57
C LEU A 89 -6.64 -7.48 -2.77
N SER A 90 -7.12 -8.70 -2.49
CA SER A 90 -8.54 -8.96 -2.26
C SER A 90 -8.84 -8.78 -0.78
N LEU A 91 -9.70 -7.82 -0.46
CA LEU A 91 -10.04 -7.44 0.91
C LEU A 91 -11.42 -7.98 1.27
N ALA A 92 -11.51 -8.79 2.33
CA ALA A 92 -12.79 -9.27 2.85
C ALA A 92 -13.50 -8.17 3.67
N PRO A 93 -14.84 -8.25 3.86
CA PRO A 93 -15.55 -7.34 4.75
C PRO A 93 -15.06 -7.49 6.20
N GLY A 94 -14.73 -6.38 6.86
CA GLY A 94 -14.12 -6.36 8.20
C GLY A 94 -12.71 -6.95 8.24
N GLY A 95 -12.08 -7.17 7.09
CA GLY A 95 -10.79 -7.83 6.95
C GLY A 95 -9.63 -6.90 7.34
N SER A 96 -8.52 -7.51 7.75
CA SER A 96 -7.25 -6.81 7.99
C SER A 96 -6.10 -7.61 7.41
N HIS A 97 -5.08 -6.90 6.92
CA HIS A 97 -3.85 -7.45 6.39
C HIS A 97 -2.64 -6.68 6.94
N VAL A 98 -1.55 -7.40 7.20
CA VAL A 98 -0.26 -6.80 7.55
C VAL A 98 0.78 -7.35 6.60
N LEU A 99 1.08 -6.59 5.56
CA LEU A 99 2.02 -7.03 4.54
C LEU A 99 3.43 -6.63 4.90
N CYS A 100 4.33 -7.61 4.91
CA CYS A 100 5.76 -7.43 4.96
C CYS A 100 6.32 -7.55 3.55
N CYS A 101 7.04 -6.53 3.09
CA CYS A 101 7.87 -6.63 1.89
C CYS A 101 9.30 -6.91 2.36
N PRO A 102 9.74 -8.18 2.40
CA PRO A 102 11.10 -8.50 2.84
C PRO A 102 12.09 -7.96 1.81
N PRO A 103 13.24 -7.40 2.22
CA PRO A 103 14.27 -6.99 1.28
C PRO A 103 14.75 -8.17 0.43
N PRO A 104 15.26 -7.93 -0.79
CA PRO A 104 15.80 -9.01 -1.59
C PRO A 104 16.94 -9.66 -0.80
N VAL A 105 16.93 -11.00 -0.71
CA VAL A 105 18.04 -11.73 -0.09
C VAL A 105 19.26 -11.55 -0.99
N PRO A 106 20.37 -10.94 -0.52
CA PRO A 106 21.58 -10.86 -1.32
C PRO A 106 22.14 -12.28 -1.50
N HIS A 107 22.31 -12.69 -2.75
CA HIS A 107 23.00 -13.93 -3.14
C HIS A 107 24.52 -13.77 -3.08
#